data_AF-C9SBX5-F1
#
_entry.id   AF-C9SBX5-F1
#
_cell.length_a   1.000
_cell.length_b   1.000
_cell.length_c   1.000
_cell.angle_alpha   90.00
_cell.angle_beta   90.00
_cell.angle_gamma   90.00
#
_symmetry.space_group_name_H-M   'P 1'
#
loop_
_entity.id
_entity.type
_entity.pdbx_description
1 polymer ?
#
loop_
_entity_poly.entity_id
_entity_poly.type
_entity_poly.pdbx_seq_one_letter_code
_entity_poly.pdbx_strand_id
1 'polypeptide(L)'
;MTESQESHKAIARWTSRVIPAILAGVLGYATYVVVSRLCIEYLLKERGETGTVIAVLLLYFLFLFLSLVTYIRTIWTINTDTGLVPLGLEAQRAETGVEKSITKGGKRSGRRADDIESQPYQPGPDQDPDSPGLERFYSKNAFICENDGRPKWCSECRNWKPDRAHHSSEIGRCVLKMDHYCPWVGGMVSETSFKFFSQFTCYCAAMCAVVLSTAAYCLAKQQQEGRSLDGQVVAVIALSAFFGLFTFTMTMTSWYYVFLNVTNIDMLKKAWVYQVAVRVPRGTPSSQHFSTVTYPLAKHSETPSSQSSGGTILPRSSASHSGEQQLSARDLAATRTFAILRTEPDENPWDLGWKENWKQVMGNNIIDWLLPIRKSPCALHENADSDYPMGHVLQSLAKRNGIPTLADEEGSLTEMYEVRSAQRGS
;
A
#
# COMPACT_ATOMS: atom_id res chain seq x y z
N MET A 1 4.61 24.80 -5.91
CA MET A 1 5.67 23.77 -6.02
C MET A 1 6.97 24.45 -6.42
N THR A 2 8.12 24.03 -5.88
CA THR A 2 9.42 24.66 -6.19
C THR A 2 10.01 24.10 -7.49
N GLU A 3 10.77 24.91 -8.23
CA GLU A 3 11.43 24.53 -9.50
C GLU A 3 12.34 23.28 -9.36
N SER A 4 12.93 23.10 -8.17
CA SER A 4 13.68 21.89 -7.79
C SER A 4 12.81 20.62 -7.79
N GLN A 5 11.59 20.67 -7.25
CA GLN A 5 10.70 19.50 -7.20
C GLN A 5 10.26 19.05 -8.60
N GLU A 6 9.99 19.99 -9.51
CA GLU A 6 9.67 19.68 -10.91
C GLU A 6 10.85 19.03 -11.63
N SER A 7 12.07 19.55 -11.41
CA SER A 7 13.30 18.96 -11.97
C SER A 7 13.53 17.52 -11.49
N HIS A 8 13.36 17.25 -10.19
CA HIS A 8 13.48 15.89 -9.65
C HIS A 8 12.45 14.92 -10.25
N LYS A 9 11.19 15.35 -10.42
CA LYS A 9 10.14 14.55 -11.08
C LYS A 9 10.48 14.28 -12.54
N ALA A 10 11.00 15.27 -13.26
CA ALA A 10 11.42 15.11 -14.65
C ALA A 10 12.57 14.10 -14.78
N ILE A 11 13.57 14.17 -13.92
CA ILE A 11 14.68 13.20 -13.88
C ILE A 11 14.11 11.80 -13.63
N ALA A 12 13.29 11.61 -12.59
CA ALA A 12 12.71 10.31 -12.27
C ALA A 12 11.91 9.69 -13.45
N ARG A 13 11.21 10.51 -14.23
CA ARG A 13 10.47 10.10 -15.44
C ARG A 13 11.37 9.73 -16.61
N TRP A 14 12.47 10.44 -16.81
CA TRP A 14 13.42 10.09 -17.86
C TRP A 14 14.22 8.84 -17.50
N THR A 15 14.67 8.76 -16.25
CA THR A 15 15.36 7.59 -15.69
C THR A 15 14.50 6.32 -15.86
N SER A 16 13.20 6.37 -15.56
CA SER A 16 12.31 5.21 -15.74
C SER A 16 12.12 4.76 -17.19
N ARG A 17 12.33 5.65 -18.17
CA ARG A 17 12.23 5.33 -19.60
C ARG A 17 13.53 4.75 -20.17
N VAL A 18 14.67 5.24 -19.68
CA VAL A 18 15.99 4.86 -20.20
C VAL A 18 16.50 3.56 -19.58
N ILE A 19 16.28 3.34 -18.28
CA ILE A 19 16.79 2.17 -17.56
C ILE A 19 16.39 0.84 -18.23
N PRO A 20 15.13 0.59 -18.64
CA PRO A 20 14.77 -0.69 -19.26
C PRO A 20 15.58 -1.02 -20.51
N ALA A 21 15.91 -0.02 -21.33
CA ALA A 21 16.74 -0.20 -22.51
C ALA A 21 18.19 -0.54 -22.14
N ILE A 22 18.74 0.11 -21.11
CA ILE A 22 20.08 -0.21 -20.59
C ILE A 22 20.10 -1.65 -20.05
N LEU A 23 19.10 -2.04 -19.25
CA LEU A 23 19.00 -3.40 -18.71
C LEU A 23 18.93 -4.46 -19.83
N ALA A 24 18.17 -4.19 -20.89
CA ALA A 24 18.12 -5.08 -22.05
C ALA A 24 19.49 -5.22 -22.74
N GLY A 25 20.24 -4.13 -22.87
CA GLY A 25 21.60 -4.14 -23.41
C GLY A 25 22.58 -4.95 -22.56
N VAL A 26 22.56 -4.74 -21.22
CA VAL A 26 23.38 -5.49 -20.27
C VAL A 26 23.03 -6.99 -20.31
N LEU A 27 21.75 -7.32 -20.37
CA LEU A 27 21.27 -8.71 -20.45
C LEU A 27 21.71 -9.37 -21.76
N GLY A 28 21.59 -8.69 -22.90
CA GLY A 28 22.05 -9.18 -24.19
C GLY A 28 23.56 -9.42 -24.21
N TYR A 29 24.34 -8.49 -23.67
CA TYR A 29 25.79 -8.64 -23.53
C TYR A 29 26.17 -9.83 -22.63
N ALA A 30 25.54 -9.94 -21.46
CA ALA A 30 25.76 -11.07 -20.54
C ALA A 30 25.39 -12.41 -21.21
N THR A 31 24.28 -12.45 -21.96
CA THR A 31 23.87 -13.65 -22.72
C THR A 31 24.94 -14.06 -23.72
N TYR A 32 25.47 -13.10 -24.49
CA TYR A 32 26.53 -13.34 -25.47
C TYR A 32 27.79 -13.92 -24.80
N VAL A 33 28.26 -13.31 -23.72
CA VAL A 33 29.47 -13.79 -23.03
C VAL A 33 29.25 -15.19 -22.43
N VAL A 34 28.14 -15.42 -21.74
CA VAL A 34 27.88 -16.71 -21.08
C VAL A 34 27.66 -17.82 -22.09
N VAL A 35 26.83 -17.60 -23.10
CA VAL A 35 26.46 -18.66 -24.06
C VAL A 35 27.57 -18.87 -25.08
N SER A 36 28.00 -17.82 -25.77
CA SER A 36 28.95 -17.97 -26.88
C SER A 36 30.37 -18.17 -26.38
N ARG A 37 30.88 -17.27 -25.53
CA ARG A 37 32.30 -17.27 -25.12
C ARG A 37 32.59 -18.36 -24.10
N LEU A 38 31.79 -18.44 -23.02
CA LEU A 38 32.04 -19.38 -21.94
C LEU A 38 31.54 -20.78 -22.26
N CYS A 39 30.26 -20.93 -22.63
CA CYS A 39 29.68 -22.26 -22.83
C CYS A 39 30.12 -22.91 -24.15
N ILE A 40 30.01 -22.23 -25.28
CA ILE A 40 30.27 -22.82 -26.59
C ILE A 40 31.78 -22.85 -26.90
N GLU A 41 32.47 -21.71 -26.85
CA GLU A 41 33.89 -21.65 -27.22
C GLU A 41 34.77 -22.34 -26.18
N TYR A 42 34.71 -21.92 -24.91
CA TYR A 42 35.61 -22.44 -23.90
C TYR A 42 35.22 -23.84 -23.38
N LEU A 43 34.04 -23.98 -22.78
CA LEU A 43 33.67 -25.23 -22.09
C LEU A 43 33.34 -26.37 -23.07
N LEU A 44 32.63 -26.11 -24.17
CA LEU A 44 32.24 -27.16 -25.12
C LEU A 44 33.36 -27.49 -26.10
N LYS A 45 33.82 -26.51 -26.89
CA LYS A 45 34.76 -26.77 -28.00
C LYS A 45 36.18 -27.07 -27.51
N GLU A 46 36.70 -26.29 -26.57
CA GLU A 46 38.08 -26.45 -26.12
C GLU A 46 38.23 -27.51 -25.03
N ARG A 47 37.31 -27.53 -24.05
CA ARG A 47 37.39 -28.42 -22.87
C ARG A 47 36.59 -29.72 -23.01
N GLY A 48 35.62 -29.80 -23.91
CA GLY A 48 34.73 -30.97 -24.05
C GLY A 48 33.77 -31.19 -22.87
N GLU A 49 33.57 -30.19 -21.99
CA GLU A 49 32.77 -30.28 -20.76
C GLU A 49 31.27 -30.15 -21.01
N THR A 50 30.73 -31.09 -21.78
CA THR A 50 29.32 -31.07 -22.23
C THR A 50 28.33 -31.02 -21.06
N GLY A 51 28.58 -31.76 -19.98
CA GLY A 51 27.70 -31.78 -18.80
C GLY A 51 27.60 -30.41 -18.10
N THR A 52 28.73 -29.73 -17.92
CA THR A 52 28.79 -28.37 -17.35
C THR A 52 28.02 -27.38 -18.22
N VAL A 53 28.21 -27.46 -19.54
CA VAL A 53 27.52 -26.59 -20.52
C VAL A 53 26.01 -26.76 -20.44
N ILE A 54 25.51 -28.01 -20.44
CA ILE A 54 24.07 -28.29 -20.34
C ILE A 54 23.51 -27.71 -19.03
N ALA A 55 24.16 -27.95 -17.90
CA ALA A 55 23.71 -27.47 -16.60
C ALA A 55 23.64 -25.93 -16.54
N VAL A 56 24.69 -25.25 -17.01
CA VAL A 56 24.75 -23.78 -17.05
C VAL A 56 23.66 -23.21 -17.94
N LEU A 57 23.49 -23.73 -19.17
CA LEU A 57 22.49 -23.23 -20.10
C LEU A 57 21.06 -23.44 -19.57
N LEU A 58 20.76 -24.60 -18.98
CA LEU A 58 19.44 -24.86 -18.40
C LEU A 58 19.12 -23.90 -17.26
N LEU A 59 20.06 -23.70 -16.32
CA LEU A 59 19.87 -22.77 -15.20
C LEU A 59 19.78 -21.32 -15.69
N TYR A 60 20.64 -20.93 -16.62
CA TYR A 60 20.66 -19.58 -17.17
C TYR A 60 19.35 -19.24 -17.85
N PHE A 61 18.86 -20.08 -18.77
CA PHE A 61 17.62 -19.82 -19.49
C PHE A 61 16.37 -19.96 -18.61
N LEU A 62 16.39 -20.84 -17.60
CA LEU A 62 15.32 -20.91 -16.61
C LEU A 62 15.16 -19.59 -15.84
N PHE A 63 16.24 -19.09 -15.24
CA PHE A 63 16.19 -17.85 -14.47
C PHE A 63 16.04 -16.62 -15.35
N LEU A 64 16.58 -16.62 -16.57
CA LEU A 64 16.31 -15.58 -17.56
C LEU A 64 14.81 -15.50 -17.89
N PHE A 65 14.19 -16.63 -18.20
CA PHE A 65 12.75 -16.68 -18.50
C PHE A 65 11.92 -16.19 -17.31
N LEU A 66 12.17 -16.71 -16.11
CA LEU A 66 11.44 -16.30 -14.90
C LEU A 66 11.63 -14.81 -14.59
N SER A 67 12.86 -14.30 -14.73
CA SER A 67 13.15 -12.86 -14.55
C SER A 67 12.42 -12.00 -15.56
N LEU A 68 12.39 -12.39 -16.84
CA LEU A 68 11.68 -11.63 -17.88
C LEU A 68 10.17 -11.61 -17.66
N VAL A 69 9.57 -12.77 -17.38
CA VAL A 69 8.11 -12.86 -17.17
C VAL A 69 7.69 -12.07 -15.92
N THR A 70 8.44 -12.16 -14.83
CA THR A 70 8.15 -11.40 -13.60
C THR A 70 8.41 -9.90 -13.77
N TYR A 71 9.45 -9.49 -14.51
CA TYR A 71 9.71 -8.09 -14.84
C TYR A 71 8.59 -7.48 -15.68
N ILE A 72 8.19 -8.16 -16.77
CA ILE A 72 7.07 -7.76 -17.62
C ILE A 72 5.77 -7.69 -16.80
N ARG A 73 5.51 -8.70 -15.96
CA ARG A 73 4.33 -8.70 -15.09
C ARG A 73 4.32 -7.51 -14.13
N THR A 74 5.48 -7.19 -13.54
CA THR A 74 5.62 -6.06 -12.61
C THR A 74 5.32 -4.75 -13.32
N ILE A 75 5.97 -4.49 -14.47
CA ILE A 75 5.73 -3.28 -15.28
C ILE A 75 4.27 -3.19 -15.73
N TRP A 76 3.72 -4.28 -16.24
CA TRP A 76 2.33 -4.31 -16.67
C TRP A 76 1.40 -3.94 -15.52
N THR A 77 1.58 -4.56 -14.35
CA THR A 77 0.75 -4.31 -13.18
C THR A 77 0.88 -2.87 -12.69
N ILE A 78 2.10 -2.33 -12.62
CA ILE A 78 2.34 -0.93 -12.23
C ILE A 78 1.58 0.04 -13.14
N ASN A 79 1.55 -0.23 -14.45
CA ASN A 79 0.89 0.65 -15.42
C ASN A 79 -0.63 0.46 -15.50
N THR A 80 -1.15 -0.74 -15.26
CA THR A 80 -2.60 -1.01 -15.37
C THR A 80 -3.34 -0.84 -14.05
N ASP A 81 -2.67 -1.13 -12.93
CA ASP A 81 -3.26 -1.15 -11.60
C ASP A 81 -2.18 -0.88 -10.54
N THR A 82 -1.87 0.40 -10.35
CA THR A 82 -0.92 0.85 -9.33
C THR A 82 -1.44 0.71 -7.90
N GLY A 83 -2.72 0.33 -7.70
CA GLY A 83 -3.36 0.37 -6.38
C GLY A 83 -3.67 1.79 -5.92
N LEU A 84 -4.19 2.64 -6.82
CA LEU A 84 -4.55 4.01 -6.46
C LEU A 84 -5.81 4.06 -5.60
N VAL A 85 -5.79 4.88 -4.54
CA VAL A 85 -6.99 5.22 -3.79
C VAL A 85 -7.86 6.14 -4.67
N PRO A 86 -9.19 5.93 -4.73
CA PRO A 86 -10.09 6.85 -5.43
C PRO A 86 -9.90 8.30 -4.97
N LEU A 87 -10.01 9.25 -5.89
CA LEU A 87 -10.04 10.67 -5.53
C LEU A 87 -11.35 11.00 -4.81
N GLY A 88 -11.30 11.95 -3.89
CA GLY A 88 -12.52 12.52 -3.33
C GLY A 88 -13.33 13.26 -4.40
N LEU A 89 -14.64 13.34 -4.20
CA LEU A 89 -15.56 13.93 -5.18
C LEU A 89 -15.16 15.36 -5.58
N GLU A 90 -14.69 16.17 -4.63
CA GLU A 90 -14.21 17.52 -4.92
C GLU A 90 -12.94 17.54 -5.77
N ALA A 91 -11.98 16.68 -5.46
CA ALA A 91 -10.75 16.56 -6.25
C ALA A 91 -11.06 16.04 -7.67
N GLN A 92 -12.00 15.10 -7.82
CA GLN A 92 -12.49 14.65 -9.12
C GLN A 92 -13.14 15.80 -9.93
N ARG A 93 -13.95 16.65 -9.28
CA ARG A 93 -14.57 17.82 -9.92
C ARG A 93 -13.53 18.86 -10.36
N ALA A 94 -12.49 19.04 -9.56
CA ALA A 94 -11.38 19.93 -9.90
C ALA A 94 -10.57 19.41 -11.11
N GLU A 95 -10.26 18.11 -11.16
CA GLU A 95 -9.57 17.49 -12.30
C GLU A 95 -10.39 17.48 -13.59
N THR A 96 -11.69 17.19 -13.50
CA THR A 96 -12.60 17.13 -14.67
C THR A 96 -13.00 18.52 -15.21
N GLY A 97 -12.61 19.61 -14.54
CA GLY A 97 -12.84 20.97 -15.00
C GLY A 97 -14.31 21.42 -14.94
N VAL A 98 -15.18 20.71 -14.22
CA VAL A 98 -16.61 21.08 -14.09
C VAL A 98 -16.76 22.46 -13.42
N GLU A 99 -15.89 22.80 -12.48
CA GLU A 99 -15.78 24.15 -11.88
C GLU A 99 -15.41 25.25 -12.89
N LYS A 100 -14.67 24.91 -13.96
CA LYS A 100 -14.34 25.85 -15.05
C LYS A 100 -15.54 26.11 -15.99
N SER A 101 -16.57 25.28 -15.97
CA SER A 101 -17.75 25.42 -16.84
C SER A 101 -18.89 26.21 -16.19
N ILE A 102 -19.08 26.10 -14.88
CA ILE A 102 -20.18 26.77 -14.15
C ILE A 102 -19.92 28.28 -14.01
N THR A 103 -18.65 28.69 -13.97
CA THR A 103 -18.25 30.11 -13.86
C THR A 103 -18.33 30.89 -15.19
N LYS A 104 -18.59 30.23 -16.33
CA LYS A 104 -18.74 30.92 -17.63
C LYS A 104 -20.14 31.52 -17.88
N GLY A 105 -21.09 31.37 -16.96
CA GLY A 105 -22.43 31.98 -17.05
C GLY A 105 -22.57 33.37 -16.41
N GLY A 106 -21.55 33.87 -15.70
CA GLY A 106 -21.61 35.13 -14.95
C GLY A 106 -20.73 36.22 -15.57
N LYS A 107 -21.35 37.30 -16.02
CA LYS A 107 -20.82 38.60 -16.48
C LYS A 107 -19.30 38.85 -16.30
N ARG A 108 -18.67 39.18 -17.44
CA ARG A 108 -17.39 39.90 -17.58
C ARG A 108 -17.15 40.91 -16.44
N SER A 109 -16.15 40.62 -15.61
CA SER A 109 -15.36 41.62 -14.88
C SER A 109 -13.92 41.18 -14.94
N GLY A 110 -13.06 42.02 -15.51
CA GLY A 110 -11.65 41.72 -15.71
C GLY A 110 -10.89 41.64 -14.39
N ARG A 111 -10.56 40.43 -13.96
CA ARG A 111 -9.38 40.08 -13.15
C ARG A 111 -8.94 38.68 -13.57
N ARG A 112 -7.62 38.51 -13.74
CA ARG A 112 -6.94 37.28 -14.16
C ARG A 112 -7.62 36.03 -13.57
N ALA A 113 -8.30 35.29 -14.43
CA ALA A 113 -8.83 33.98 -14.12
C ALA A 113 -7.85 32.95 -14.68
N ASP A 114 -6.75 32.68 -13.96
CA ASP A 114 -5.86 31.54 -14.23
C ASP A 114 -4.86 31.26 -13.08
N ASP A 115 -5.21 31.60 -11.84
CA ASP A 115 -4.39 31.17 -10.69
C ASP A 115 -4.98 29.89 -10.10
N ILE A 116 -4.33 28.74 -10.42
CA ILE A 116 -4.52 27.46 -9.71
C ILE A 116 -4.34 27.62 -8.19
N GLU A 117 -3.63 28.67 -7.75
CA GLU A 117 -3.43 29.06 -6.35
C GLU A 117 -4.67 29.69 -5.69
N SER A 118 -5.74 29.99 -6.43
CA SER A 118 -6.96 30.61 -5.89
C SER A 118 -7.98 29.62 -5.31
N GLN A 119 -7.79 28.30 -5.50
CA GLN A 119 -8.60 27.33 -4.74
C GLN A 119 -8.17 27.38 -3.27
N PRO A 120 -9.10 27.53 -2.31
CA PRO A 120 -8.75 27.53 -0.91
C PRO A 120 -8.08 26.19 -0.58
N TYR A 121 -6.78 26.21 -0.27
CA TYR A 121 -6.11 25.08 0.35
C TYR A 121 -6.84 24.80 1.67
N GLN A 122 -7.61 23.72 1.74
CA GLN A 122 -8.24 23.27 2.97
C GLN A 122 -7.24 22.37 3.72
N PRO A 123 -6.65 22.85 4.83
CA PRO A 123 -5.52 22.17 5.48
C PRO A 123 -5.95 20.98 6.35
N GLY A 124 -7.21 20.55 6.30
CA GLY A 124 -7.77 19.62 7.29
C GLY A 124 -8.71 18.57 6.69
N PRO A 125 -9.08 17.58 7.51
CA PRO A 125 -10.12 16.61 7.15
C PRO A 125 -11.44 17.31 6.86
N ASP A 126 -12.22 16.71 5.97
CA ASP A 126 -13.61 17.09 5.80
C ASP A 126 -14.32 17.02 7.16
N GLN A 127 -14.93 18.14 7.53
CA GLN A 127 -15.60 18.28 8.81
C GLN A 127 -17.05 17.79 8.75
N ASP A 128 -17.58 17.53 7.55
CA ASP A 128 -18.90 16.97 7.35
C ASP A 128 -19.02 15.61 8.07
N PRO A 129 -19.93 15.47 9.05
CA PRO A 129 -20.24 14.21 9.71
C PRO A 129 -20.68 13.10 8.74
N ASP A 130 -21.26 13.48 7.60
CA ASP A 130 -21.67 12.60 6.50
C ASP A 130 -20.67 12.64 5.33
N SER A 131 -19.40 12.99 5.60
CA SER A 131 -18.33 13.05 4.58
C SER A 131 -18.29 11.75 3.76
N PRO A 132 -18.40 11.82 2.42
CA PRO A 132 -18.43 10.64 1.56
C PRO A 132 -17.21 9.73 1.74
N GLY A 133 -17.45 8.43 1.91
CA GLY A 133 -16.40 7.43 2.10
C GLY A 133 -16.02 7.18 3.55
N LEU A 134 -16.49 8.00 4.50
CA LEU A 134 -16.28 7.78 5.94
C LEU A 134 -16.95 6.47 6.40
N GLU A 135 -18.07 6.09 5.77
CA GLU A 135 -18.81 4.85 6.01
C GLU A 135 -17.98 3.58 5.81
N ARG A 136 -17.01 3.61 4.90
CA ARG A 136 -16.10 2.47 4.65
C ARG A 136 -15.23 2.13 5.86
N PHE A 137 -15.04 3.07 6.79
CA PHE A 137 -14.22 2.87 7.98
C PHE A 137 -15.06 2.35 9.14
N TYR A 138 -16.14 3.06 9.47
CA TYR A 138 -16.98 2.66 10.60
C TYR A 138 -17.87 1.44 10.32
N SER A 139 -17.93 0.95 9.07
CA SER A 139 -18.51 -0.36 8.75
C SER A 139 -17.63 -1.53 9.19
N LYS A 140 -16.35 -1.30 9.49
CA LYS A 140 -15.38 -2.32 9.88
C LYS A 140 -15.29 -2.47 11.40
N ASN A 141 -14.65 -3.54 11.86
CA ASN A 141 -14.42 -3.80 13.28
C ASN A 141 -13.18 -3.07 13.82
N ALA A 142 -12.17 -2.81 12.96
CA ALA A 142 -11.03 -1.98 13.31
C ALA A 142 -10.44 -1.23 12.10
N PHE A 143 -9.91 -0.04 12.35
CA PHE A 143 -9.16 0.77 11.37
C PHE A 143 -8.19 1.73 12.06
N ILE A 144 -7.21 2.24 11.31
CA ILE A 144 -6.27 3.25 11.80
C ILE A 144 -6.91 4.64 11.78
N CYS A 145 -6.80 5.36 12.89
CA CYS A 145 -7.39 6.68 13.07
C CYS A 145 -6.37 7.73 13.55
N GLU A 146 -6.83 8.96 13.69
CA GLU A 146 -6.18 10.05 14.41
C GLU A 146 -6.68 10.10 15.88
N ASN A 147 -6.19 11.05 16.68
CA ASN A 147 -6.52 11.14 18.12
C ASN A 147 -8.01 11.35 18.41
N ASP A 148 -8.75 11.90 17.45
CA ASP A 148 -10.19 12.14 17.54
C ASP A 148 -11.03 10.93 17.06
N GLY A 149 -10.37 9.84 16.67
CA GLY A 149 -11.00 8.62 16.17
C GLY A 149 -11.44 8.69 14.71
N ARG A 150 -11.18 9.79 13.99
CA ARG A 150 -11.44 9.90 12.55
C ARG A 150 -10.34 9.19 11.75
N PRO A 151 -10.65 8.60 10.59
CA PRO A 151 -9.63 8.06 9.70
C PRO A 151 -8.64 9.14 9.26
N LYS A 152 -7.47 8.72 8.79
CA LYS A 152 -6.48 9.67 8.26
C LYS A 152 -7.00 10.34 7.01
N TRP A 153 -6.69 11.63 6.83
CA TRP A 153 -7.12 12.38 5.64
C TRP A 153 -5.97 12.71 4.69
N CYS A 154 -6.26 12.80 3.39
CA CYS A 154 -5.39 13.40 2.39
C CYS A 154 -6.00 14.70 1.88
N SER A 155 -5.38 15.85 2.19
CA SER A 155 -5.81 17.15 1.67
C SER A 155 -5.63 17.26 0.16
N GLU A 156 -4.56 16.67 -0.40
CA GLU A 156 -4.28 16.70 -1.84
C GLU A 156 -5.30 15.88 -2.65
N CYS A 157 -5.64 14.67 -2.19
CA CYS A 157 -6.65 13.83 -2.84
C CYS A 157 -8.08 14.12 -2.39
N ARG A 158 -8.25 14.99 -1.38
CA ARG A 158 -9.50 15.29 -0.66
C ARG A 158 -10.29 14.04 -0.30
N ASN A 159 -9.61 13.04 0.25
CA ASN A 159 -10.24 11.77 0.59
C ASN A 159 -9.65 11.17 1.86
N TRP A 160 -10.47 10.37 2.55
CA TRP A 160 -10.05 9.52 3.66
C TRP A 160 -9.09 8.45 3.16
N LYS A 161 -7.96 8.28 3.84
CA LYS A 161 -6.90 7.31 3.51
C LYS A 161 -7.27 5.97 4.13
N PRO A 162 -7.48 4.91 3.32
CA PRO A 162 -7.52 3.54 3.82
C PRO A 162 -6.25 3.22 4.60
N ASP A 163 -6.30 2.20 5.45
CA ASP A 163 -5.13 1.80 6.23
C ASP A 163 -3.92 1.58 5.31
N ARG A 164 -2.72 1.95 5.79
CA ARG A 164 -1.46 1.79 5.04
C ARG A 164 -1.40 2.51 3.68
N ALA A 165 -2.39 3.35 3.33
CA ALA A 165 -2.33 4.16 2.14
C ALA A 165 -1.51 5.44 2.38
N HIS A 166 -0.67 5.80 1.42
CA HIS A 166 0.19 6.97 1.51
C HIS A 166 0.09 7.83 0.24
N HIS A 167 0.13 9.16 0.41
CA HIS A 167 0.19 10.07 -0.72
C HIS A 167 1.61 10.10 -1.28
N SER A 168 1.76 9.78 -2.56
CA SER A 168 3.03 9.91 -3.28
C SER A 168 3.05 11.22 -4.04
N SER A 169 4.04 12.05 -3.75
CA SER A 169 4.26 13.30 -4.51
C SER A 169 4.75 13.04 -5.94
N GLU A 170 5.36 11.88 -6.19
CA GLU A 170 5.83 11.43 -7.51
C GLU A 170 4.65 11.19 -8.46
N ILE A 171 3.56 10.61 -7.94
CA ILE A 171 2.34 10.30 -8.70
C ILE A 171 1.25 11.37 -8.51
N GLY A 172 1.29 12.14 -7.41
CA GLY A 172 0.24 13.10 -7.04
C GLY A 172 -1.04 12.42 -6.52
N ARG A 173 -0.93 11.17 -6.03
CA ARG A 173 -2.08 10.35 -5.64
C ARG A 173 -1.77 9.51 -4.41
N CYS A 174 -2.81 9.18 -3.64
CA CYS A 174 -2.73 8.15 -2.62
C CYS A 174 -2.66 6.75 -3.23
N VAL A 175 -1.77 5.92 -2.70
CA VAL A 175 -1.50 4.54 -3.14
C VAL A 175 -1.72 3.60 -1.96
N LEU A 176 -2.48 2.53 -2.16
CA LEU A 176 -2.77 1.48 -1.19
C LEU A 176 -1.51 0.67 -0.88
N LYS A 177 -1.26 0.41 0.41
CA LYS A 177 -0.06 -0.27 0.93
C LYS A 177 1.20 0.12 0.16
N MET A 178 1.40 1.43 0.03
CA MET A 178 2.49 2.03 -0.75
C MET A 178 3.83 1.53 -0.21
N ASP A 179 4.68 1.02 -1.09
CA ASP A 179 6.01 0.61 -0.71
C ASP A 179 7.04 1.67 -1.14
N HIS A 180 7.29 1.80 -2.45
CA HIS A 180 8.23 2.82 -2.95
C HIS A 180 8.03 3.10 -4.44
N TYR A 181 8.48 4.28 -4.89
CA TYR A 181 8.65 4.54 -6.32
C TYR A 181 9.99 3.94 -6.79
N CYS A 182 9.94 3.04 -7.78
CA CYS A 182 11.11 2.34 -8.28
C CYS A 182 11.42 2.72 -9.74
N PRO A 183 12.52 3.44 -9.99
CA PRO A 183 12.91 3.79 -11.35
C PRO A 183 13.23 2.58 -12.24
N TRP A 184 13.65 1.45 -11.66
CA TRP A 184 14.05 0.24 -12.38
C TRP A 184 12.88 -0.51 -13.05
N VAL A 185 11.70 -0.43 -12.44
CA VAL A 185 10.43 -0.95 -13.00
C VAL A 185 9.51 0.19 -13.47
N GLY A 186 10.04 1.41 -13.45
CA GLY A 186 9.43 2.60 -14.03
C GLY A 186 8.14 3.08 -13.38
N GLY A 187 7.92 2.82 -12.10
CA GLY A 187 6.75 3.33 -11.39
C GLY A 187 6.65 2.88 -9.94
N MET A 188 5.46 3.02 -9.37
CA MET A 188 5.21 2.76 -7.95
C MET A 188 4.98 1.29 -7.66
N VAL A 189 5.73 0.77 -6.70
CA VAL A 189 5.53 -0.54 -6.11
C VAL A 189 4.56 -0.40 -4.92
N SER A 190 3.53 -1.23 -4.93
CA SER A 190 2.42 -1.23 -3.98
C SER A 190 1.90 -2.66 -3.79
N GLU A 191 0.85 -2.87 -2.99
CA GLU A 191 0.26 -4.21 -2.77
C GLU A 191 -0.03 -5.00 -4.05
N THR A 192 -0.40 -4.33 -5.14
CA THR A 192 -0.78 -4.97 -6.41
C THR A 192 0.44 -5.53 -7.14
N SER A 193 1.60 -4.88 -7.01
CA SER A 193 2.82 -5.17 -7.78
C SER A 193 3.96 -5.75 -6.95
N PHE A 194 3.94 -5.59 -5.62
CA PHE A 194 5.05 -5.96 -4.72
C PHE A 194 5.42 -7.44 -4.78
N LYS A 195 4.42 -8.33 -4.90
CA LYS A 195 4.64 -9.77 -5.13
C LYS A 195 5.50 -10.01 -6.37
N PHE A 196 5.11 -9.44 -7.51
CA PHE A 196 5.81 -9.64 -8.78
C PHE A 196 7.20 -9.01 -8.76
N PHE A 197 7.33 -7.85 -8.11
CA PHE A 197 8.62 -7.19 -7.86
C PHE A 197 9.56 -8.08 -7.05
N SER A 198 9.07 -8.68 -5.95
CA SER A 198 9.87 -9.58 -5.11
C SER A 198 10.28 -10.87 -5.83
N GLN A 199 9.42 -11.42 -6.68
CA GLN A 199 9.78 -12.57 -7.54
C GLN A 199 10.85 -12.16 -8.57
N PHE A 200 10.69 -11.00 -9.21
CA PHE A 200 11.64 -10.47 -10.18
C PHE A 200 13.05 -10.29 -9.59
N THR A 201 13.17 -9.64 -8.43
CA THR A 201 14.47 -9.42 -7.79
C THR A 201 15.13 -10.75 -7.40
N CYS A 202 14.34 -11.72 -6.91
CA CYS A 202 14.82 -13.05 -6.56
C CYS A 202 15.38 -13.81 -7.77
N TYR A 203 14.63 -13.85 -8.88
CA TYR A 203 15.10 -14.54 -10.09
C TYR A 203 16.27 -13.83 -10.76
N CYS A 204 16.32 -12.50 -10.70
CA CYS A 204 17.47 -11.74 -11.19
C CYS A 204 18.73 -12.01 -10.36
N ALA A 205 18.60 -12.11 -9.03
CA ALA A 205 19.71 -12.49 -8.14
C ALA A 205 20.21 -13.91 -8.43
N ALA A 206 19.30 -14.87 -8.63
CA ALA A 206 19.65 -16.24 -9.01
C ALA A 206 20.36 -16.31 -10.38
N MET A 207 19.86 -15.56 -11.37
CA MET A 207 20.52 -15.43 -12.67
C MET A 207 21.92 -14.85 -12.54
N CYS A 208 22.08 -13.75 -11.78
CA CYS A 208 23.39 -13.14 -11.53
C CYS A 208 24.35 -14.11 -10.85
N ALA A 209 23.88 -14.92 -9.89
CA ALA A 209 24.68 -15.96 -9.25
C ALA A 209 25.17 -17.01 -10.26
N VAL A 210 24.31 -17.50 -11.15
CA VAL A 210 24.71 -18.44 -12.22
C VAL A 210 25.78 -17.84 -13.13
N VAL A 211 25.59 -16.58 -13.55
CA VAL A 211 26.55 -15.86 -14.41
C VAL A 211 27.89 -15.69 -13.68
N LEU A 212 27.86 -15.20 -12.45
CA LEU A 212 29.06 -14.93 -11.65
C LEU A 212 29.83 -16.21 -11.38
N SER A 213 29.16 -17.28 -10.93
CA SER A 213 29.79 -18.57 -10.66
C SER A 213 30.40 -19.18 -11.93
N THR A 214 29.69 -19.13 -13.07
CA THR A 214 30.20 -19.67 -14.33
C THR A 214 31.42 -18.88 -14.82
N ALA A 215 31.35 -17.55 -14.80
CA ALA A 215 32.43 -16.69 -15.28
C ALA A 215 33.67 -16.79 -14.37
N ALA A 216 33.49 -16.80 -13.05
CA ALA A 216 34.58 -16.99 -12.09
C ALA A 216 35.24 -18.37 -12.25
N TYR A 217 34.44 -19.42 -12.45
CA TYR A 217 34.95 -20.77 -12.71
C TYR A 217 35.79 -20.83 -13.99
N CYS A 218 35.29 -20.29 -15.10
CA CYS A 218 36.00 -20.27 -16.36
C CYS A 218 37.29 -19.44 -16.27
N LEU A 219 37.23 -18.26 -15.64
CA LEU A 219 38.41 -17.42 -15.45
C LEU A 219 39.49 -18.13 -14.62
N ALA A 220 39.12 -18.80 -13.53
CA ALA A 220 40.06 -19.54 -12.70
C ALA A 220 40.75 -20.67 -13.48
N LYS A 221 40.02 -21.39 -14.34
CA LYS A 221 40.61 -22.42 -15.21
C LYS A 221 41.51 -21.82 -16.29
N GLN A 222 41.08 -20.74 -16.96
CA GLN A 222 41.89 -20.07 -17.97
C GLN A 222 43.22 -19.57 -17.39
N GLN A 223 43.22 -19.08 -16.15
CA GLN A 223 44.43 -18.68 -15.44
C GLN A 223 45.34 -19.88 -15.13
N GLN A 224 44.78 -21.01 -14.71
CA GLN A 224 45.55 -22.25 -14.50
C GLN A 224 46.17 -22.77 -15.81
N GLU A 225 45.52 -22.50 -16.95
CA GLU A 225 46.01 -22.82 -18.29
C GLU A 225 47.02 -21.78 -18.82
N GLY A 226 47.38 -20.75 -18.03
CA GLY A 226 48.36 -19.74 -18.40
C GLY A 226 47.85 -18.71 -19.42
N ARG A 227 46.54 -18.59 -19.61
CA ARG A 227 45.96 -17.61 -20.54
C ARG A 227 46.01 -16.19 -19.97
N SER A 228 46.10 -15.21 -20.88
CA SER A 228 45.87 -13.82 -20.52
C SER A 228 44.42 -13.60 -20.08
N LEU A 229 44.22 -12.58 -19.24
CA LEU A 229 42.89 -12.20 -18.74
C LEU A 229 41.98 -11.79 -19.90
N ASP A 230 40.87 -12.51 -20.10
CA ASP A 230 39.83 -12.10 -21.05
C ASP A 230 39.01 -10.95 -20.45
N GLY A 231 39.17 -9.75 -21.02
CA GLY A 231 38.45 -8.56 -20.58
C GLY A 231 36.93 -8.70 -20.62
N GLN A 232 36.37 -9.53 -21.49
CA GLN A 232 34.92 -9.77 -21.55
C GLN A 232 34.44 -10.62 -20.36
N VAL A 233 35.24 -11.61 -19.95
CA VAL A 233 34.95 -12.43 -18.77
C VAL A 233 35.07 -11.59 -17.50
N VAL A 234 36.09 -10.74 -17.42
CA VAL A 234 36.24 -9.78 -16.31
C VAL A 234 35.05 -8.81 -16.26
N ALA A 235 34.61 -8.29 -17.41
CA ALA A 235 33.47 -7.38 -17.49
C ALA A 235 32.17 -8.06 -17.02
N VAL A 236 31.90 -9.30 -17.43
CA VAL A 236 30.67 -10.00 -17.00
C VAL A 236 30.71 -10.39 -15.52
N ILE A 237 31.90 -10.67 -14.96
CA ILE A 237 32.08 -10.85 -13.50
C ILE A 237 31.73 -9.55 -12.77
N ALA A 238 32.27 -8.41 -13.21
CA ALA A 238 32.00 -7.12 -12.59
C ALA A 238 30.50 -6.74 -12.67
N LEU A 239 29.88 -6.93 -13.84
CA LEU A 239 28.46 -6.68 -14.04
C LEU A 239 27.58 -7.60 -13.18
N SER A 240 27.84 -8.92 -13.20
CA SER A 240 27.05 -9.89 -12.42
C SER A 240 27.25 -9.73 -10.91
N ALA A 241 28.43 -9.32 -10.44
CA ALA A 241 28.65 -8.99 -9.04
C ALA A 241 27.90 -7.71 -8.62
N PHE A 242 27.95 -6.65 -9.43
CA PHE A 242 27.25 -5.40 -9.14
C PHE A 242 25.73 -5.58 -9.11
N PHE A 243 25.15 -6.12 -10.19
CA PHE A 243 23.71 -6.37 -10.27
C PHE A 243 23.28 -7.47 -9.31
N GLY A 244 24.12 -8.49 -9.11
CA GLY A 244 23.86 -9.59 -8.18
C GLY A 244 23.78 -9.11 -6.73
N LEU A 245 24.72 -8.27 -6.29
CA LEU A 245 24.67 -7.66 -4.95
C LEU A 245 23.39 -6.85 -4.77
N PHE A 246 23.11 -5.95 -5.72
CA PHE A 246 21.92 -5.10 -5.66
C PHE A 246 20.61 -5.89 -5.60
N THR A 247 20.44 -6.87 -6.50
CA THR A 247 19.23 -7.69 -6.56
C THR A 247 19.11 -8.65 -5.39
N PHE A 248 20.22 -9.18 -4.89
CA PHE A 248 20.25 -10.00 -3.68
C PHE A 248 19.80 -9.20 -2.46
N THR A 249 20.37 -8.00 -2.23
CA THR A 249 19.95 -7.12 -1.14
C THR A 249 18.46 -6.78 -1.25
N MET A 250 17.99 -6.41 -2.44
CA MET A 250 16.56 -6.11 -2.67
C MET A 250 15.65 -7.32 -2.45
N THR A 251 16.12 -8.53 -2.75
CA THR A 251 15.38 -9.77 -2.46
C THR A 251 15.26 -9.99 -0.97
N MET A 252 16.37 -9.86 -0.23
CA MET A 252 16.40 -10.06 1.21
C MET A 252 15.53 -9.04 1.95
N THR A 253 15.61 -7.75 1.56
CA THR A 253 14.75 -6.72 2.15
C THR A 253 13.28 -6.94 1.82
N SER A 254 12.96 -7.27 0.57
CA SER A 254 11.57 -7.57 0.17
C SER A 254 11.01 -8.73 0.97
N TRP A 255 11.75 -9.83 1.12
CA TRP A 255 11.30 -10.99 1.88
C TRP A 255 11.19 -10.70 3.37
N TYR A 256 12.14 -9.96 3.94
CA TYR A 256 12.04 -9.48 5.32
C TYR A 256 10.75 -8.68 5.53
N TYR A 257 10.39 -7.79 4.59
CA TYR A 257 9.15 -7.03 4.64
C TYR A 257 7.90 -7.89 4.46
N VAL A 258 7.94 -8.90 3.60
CA VAL A 258 6.88 -9.90 3.50
C VAL A 258 6.70 -10.63 4.83
N PHE A 259 7.78 -11.16 5.43
CA PHE A 259 7.70 -11.97 6.65
C PHE A 259 7.23 -11.18 7.86
N LEU A 260 7.56 -9.89 7.95
CA LEU A 260 7.10 -9.02 9.02
C LEU A 260 5.80 -8.27 8.70
N ASN A 261 5.28 -8.39 7.48
CA ASN A 261 4.13 -7.63 6.95
C ASN A 261 4.28 -6.11 7.10
N VAL A 262 5.45 -5.60 6.74
CA VAL A 262 5.82 -4.17 6.80
C VAL A 262 6.08 -3.65 5.39
N THR A 263 6.07 -2.32 5.21
CA THR A 263 6.49 -1.67 3.96
C THR A 263 7.75 -0.83 4.18
N ASN A 264 8.39 -0.40 3.10
CA ASN A 264 9.44 0.63 3.15
C ASN A 264 8.97 1.89 3.91
N ILE A 265 7.71 2.31 3.69
CA ILE A 265 7.14 3.47 4.39
C ILE A 265 7.01 3.24 5.90
N ASP A 266 6.73 2.01 6.32
CA ASP A 266 6.72 1.67 7.74
C ASP A 266 8.15 1.78 8.30
N MET A 267 9.12 1.12 7.68
CA MET A 267 10.53 1.11 8.12
C MET A 267 11.20 2.49 8.20
N LEU A 268 10.77 3.47 7.41
CA LEU A 268 11.33 4.82 7.44
C LEU A 268 10.81 5.67 8.63
N LYS A 269 9.76 5.24 9.33
CA LYS A 269 9.25 5.94 10.52
C LYS A 269 10.15 5.64 11.72
N LYS A 270 10.49 6.69 12.49
CA LYS A 270 11.35 6.58 13.69
C LYS A 270 10.78 5.68 14.81
N ALA A 271 9.46 5.59 14.91
CA ALA A 271 8.76 4.70 15.84
C ALA A 271 7.38 4.34 15.25
N TRP A 272 7.00 3.07 15.36
CA TRP A 272 5.72 2.58 14.84
C TRP A 272 4.66 2.66 15.92
N VAL A 273 4.07 3.84 16.07
CA VAL A 273 2.92 4.03 16.95
C VAL A 273 1.69 4.31 16.11
N TYR A 274 0.67 3.48 16.28
CA TYR A 274 -0.59 3.59 15.59
C TYR A 274 -1.72 3.90 16.57
N GLN A 275 -2.67 4.70 16.12
CA GLN A 275 -3.96 4.82 16.78
C GLN A 275 -4.96 3.97 16.05
N VAL A 276 -5.64 3.10 16.79
CA VAL A 276 -6.53 2.08 16.25
C VAL A 276 -7.91 2.32 16.86
N ALA A 277 -8.88 2.57 16.01
CA ALA A 277 -10.28 2.57 16.41
C ALA A 277 -10.75 1.12 16.43
N VAL A 278 -11.12 0.62 17.61
CA VAL A 278 -11.59 -0.76 17.80
C VAL A 278 -13.06 -0.73 18.17
N ARG A 279 -13.89 -1.45 17.43
CA ARG A 279 -15.33 -1.44 17.64
C ARG A 279 -15.67 -2.07 19.00
N VAL A 280 -16.53 -1.40 19.75
CA VAL A 280 -16.99 -1.79 21.09
C VAL A 280 -18.51 -1.80 21.15
N PRO A 281 -19.12 -2.41 22.19
CA PRO A 281 -20.56 -2.34 22.39
C PRO A 281 -21.09 -0.90 22.36
N ARG A 282 -22.33 -0.75 21.89
CA ARG A 282 -22.93 0.57 21.74
C ARG A 282 -23.08 1.25 23.11
N GLY A 283 -22.67 2.51 23.19
CA GLY A 283 -22.80 3.30 24.41
C GLY A 283 -21.73 3.00 25.47
N THR A 284 -20.68 2.25 25.14
CA THR A 284 -19.49 2.15 25.99
C THR A 284 -18.97 3.56 26.29
N PRO A 285 -18.88 3.97 27.57
CA PRO A 285 -18.36 5.29 27.93
C PRO A 285 -16.84 5.33 27.76
N SER A 286 -16.30 6.53 27.54
CA SER A 286 -14.85 6.77 27.65
C SER A 286 -14.35 6.44 29.05
N SER A 287 -13.13 5.92 29.14
CA SER A 287 -12.47 5.55 30.40
C SER A 287 -11.18 6.35 30.59
N GLN A 288 -10.47 6.11 31.71
CA GLN A 288 -9.12 6.65 31.90
C GLN A 288 -8.10 6.04 30.91
N HIS A 289 -8.41 4.89 30.30
CA HIS A 289 -7.50 4.14 29.44
C HIS A 289 -7.75 4.38 27.94
N PHE A 290 -8.97 4.77 27.55
CA PHE A 290 -9.32 5.03 26.16
C PHE A 290 -10.45 6.05 26.03
N SER A 291 -10.40 6.83 24.96
CA SER A 291 -11.53 7.66 24.52
C SER A 291 -12.43 6.87 23.57
N THR A 292 -13.68 7.30 23.42
CA THR A 292 -14.64 6.69 22.51
C THR A 292 -15.14 7.68 21.47
N VAL A 293 -15.44 7.18 20.27
CA VAL A 293 -16.10 7.90 19.19
C VAL A 293 -17.28 7.08 18.69
N THR A 294 -18.39 7.73 18.36
CA THR A 294 -19.58 7.06 17.81
C THR A 294 -19.88 7.60 16.42
N TYR A 295 -20.10 6.67 15.49
CA TYR A 295 -20.50 6.93 14.12
C TYR A 295 -21.97 6.53 13.87
N PRO A 296 -22.66 7.15 12.90
CA PRO A 296 -22.25 8.37 12.17
C PRO A 296 -21.99 9.54 13.13
N LEU A 297 -21.10 10.45 12.73
CA LEU A 297 -20.70 11.57 13.59
C LEU A 297 -21.92 12.48 13.85
N ALA A 298 -21.95 13.14 15.00
CA ALA A 298 -23.04 14.07 15.32
C ALA A 298 -23.02 15.28 14.38
N LYS A 299 -24.19 15.63 13.83
CA LYS A 299 -24.36 16.88 13.06
C LYS A 299 -24.22 18.06 14.00
N HIS A 300 -23.28 18.95 13.74
CA HIS A 300 -23.19 20.22 14.47
C HIS A 300 -24.53 20.96 14.28
N SER A 301 -25.27 21.17 15.37
CA SER A 301 -26.41 22.06 15.37
C SER A 301 -25.90 23.48 15.08
N GLU A 302 -26.32 24.07 13.97
CA GLU A 302 -26.01 25.46 13.63
C GLU A 302 -26.41 26.37 14.80
N THR A 303 -25.43 26.89 15.53
CA THR A 303 -25.64 28.04 16.40
C THR A 303 -25.81 29.25 15.48
N PRO A 304 -26.93 29.99 15.48
CA PRO A 304 -27.04 31.20 14.67
C PRO A 304 -25.99 32.18 15.16
N SER A 305 -25.10 32.57 14.26
CA SER A 305 -24.16 33.66 14.47
C SER A 305 -24.95 34.91 14.84
N SER A 306 -24.65 35.48 16.01
CA SER A 306 -25.23 36.72 16.49
C SER A 306 -24.78 37.88 15.60
N GLN A 307 -25.54 38.21 14.56
CA GLN A 307 -25.51 39.53 13.96
C GLN A 307 -26.37 40.46 14.81
N SER A 308 -25.71 41.44 15.41
CA SER A 308 -26.33 42.55 16.12
C SER A 308 -27.08 43.44 15.13
N SER A 309 -28.39 43.56 15.31
CA SER A 309 -29.20 44.69 14.81
C SER A 309 -30.46 44.78 15.65
N GLY A 310 -30.60 45.90 16.37
CA GLY A 310 -31.63 46.10 17.38
C GLY A 310 -33.06 46.16 16.83
N GLY A 311 -34.00 45.69 17.64
CA GLY A 311 -35.43 45.80 17.38
C GLY A 311 -36.25 45.20 18.52
N THR A 312 -37.04 46.06 19.18
CA THR A 312 -37.89 45.86 20.35
C THR A 312 -38.81 44.62 20.30
N ILE A 313 -38.83 43.84 21.39
CA ILE A 313 -39.66 42.63 21.58
C ILE A 313 -41.02 43.00 22.21
N LEU A 314 -42.11 42.58 21.56
CA LEU A 314 -43.41 42.28 22.20
C LEU A 314 -43.58 40.75 22.22
N PRO A 315 -44.15 40.13 23.27
CA PRO A 315 -44.21 38.67 23.37
C PRO A 315 -45.39 38.14 22.57
N ARG A 316 -45.12 37.35 21.52
CA ARG A 316 -46.12 36.53 20.85
C ARG A 316 -45.86 35.07 21.22
N SER A 317 -46.80 34.49 21.95
CA SER A 317 -46.84 33.07 22.29
C SER A 317 -46.62 32.21 21.05
N SER A 318 -45.56 31.41 21.04
CA SER A 318 -45.37 30.36 20.04
C SER A 318 -44.81 29.13 20.73
N ALA A 319 -45.42 28.00 20.37
CA ALA A 319 -45.25 26.69 20.97
C ALA A 319 -43.80 26.22 20.99
N SER A 320 -43.44 25.58 22.09
CA SER A 320 -42.22 24.77 22.25
C SER A 320 -42.24 23.59 21.27
N HIS A 321 -41.54 23.71 20.15
CA HIS A 321 -41.03 22.55 19.41
C HIS A 321 -39.51 22.45 19.67
N SER A 322 -39.16 21.86 20.80
CA SER A 322 -37.84 21.26 21.03
C SER A 322 -37.76 19.99 20.17
N GLY A 323 -37.34 20.14 18.92
CA GLY A 323 -37.08 19.02 18.03
C GLY A 323 -35.74 18.35 18.37
N GLU A 324 -35.66 17.60 19.47
CA GLU A 324 -34.76 16.45 19.48
C GLU A 324 -35.28 15.51 18.39
N GLN A 325 -34.60 15.44 17.25
CA GLN A 325 -34.87 14.40 16.27
C GLN A 325 -34.57 13.05 16.94
N GLN A 326 -35.61 12.39 17.47
CA GLN A 326 -35.50 11.00 17.91
C GLN A 326 -35.02 10.16 16.72
N LEU A 327 -33.76 9.75 16.76
CA LEU A 327 -33.19 8.81 15.81
C LEU A 327 -34.11 7.59 15.76
N SER A 328 -34.51 7.17 14.56
CA SER A 328 -35.40 6.02 14.42
C SER A 328 -34.69 4.77 14.97
N ALA A 329 -35.45 3.73 15.35
CA ALA A 329 -34.85 2.46 15.78
C ALA A 329 -33.88 1.86 14.73
N ARG A 330 -34.12 2.17 13.44
CA ARG A 330 -33.23 1.82 12.31
C ARG A 330 -31.94 2.63 12.35
N ASP A 331 -32.00 3.94 12.59
CA ASP A 331 -30.83 4.81 12.65
C ASP A 331 -29.99 4.51 13.88
N LEU A 332 -30.64 4.23 15.02
CA LEU A 332 -29.98 3.75 16.23
C LEU A 332 -29.25 2.42 15.99
N ALA A 333 -29.84 1.51 15.22
CA ALA A 333 -29.22 0.23 14.85
C ALA A 333 -28.00 0.39 13.92
N ALA A 334 -27.92 1.51 13.17
CA ALA A 334 -26.79 1.83 12.31
C ALA A 334 -25.61 2.46 13.07
N THR A 335 -25.79 2.85 14.34
CA THR A 335 -24.70 3.47 15.12
C THR A 335 -23.63 2.46 15.52
N ARG A 336 -22.36 2.91 15.52
CA ARG A 336 -21.18 2.12 15.83
C ARG A 336 -20.28 2.91 16.77
N THR A 337 -19.96 2.35 17.93
CA THR A 337 -19.04 2.96 18.90
C THR A 337 -17.67 2.30 18.79
N PHE A 338 -16.61 3.10 18.84
CA PHE A 338 -15.23 2.65 18.78
C PHE A 338 -14.46 3.20 19.98
N ALA A 339 -13.62 2.37 20.57
CA ALA A 339 -12.58 2.78 21.50
C ALA A 339 -11.30 3.13 20.72
N ILE A 340 -10.70 4.26 21.05
CA ILE A 340 -9.47 4.75 20.42
C ILE A 340 -8.30 4.27 21.27
N LEU A 341 -7.53 3.34 20.71
CA LEU A 341 -6.39 2.71 21.36
C LEU A 341 -5.08 3.12 20.70
N ARG A 342 -4.01 3.16 21.49
CA ARG A 342 -2.67 3.46 21.02
C ARG A 342 -1.78 2.22 21.16
N THR A 343 -1.08 1.84 20.10
CA THR A 343 -0.06 0.78 20.17
C THR A 343 1.14 1.22 20.98
N GLU A 344 1.88 0.28 21.55
CA GLU A 344 3.23 0.57 22.03
C GLU A 344 4.18 0.75 20.83
N PRO A 345 5.35 1.40 21.04
CA PRO A 345 6.38 1.47 20.01
C PRO A 345 6.73 0.09 19.48
N ASP A 346 6.80 -0.02 18.14
CA ASP A 346 7.21 -1.22 17.41
C ASP A 346 6.22 -2.40 17.44
N GLU A 347 5.02 -2.20 18.00
CA GLU A 347 3.92 -3.16 17.84
C GLU A 347 3.30 -3.01 16.44
N ASN A 348 3.44 -4.04 15.60
CA ASN A 348 2.85 -4.08 14.27
C ASN A 348 1.42 -4.67 14.31
N PRO A 349 0.36 -3.87 14.07
CA PRO A 349 -1.02 -4.38 14.08
C PRO A 349 -1.29 -5.42 13.00
N TRP A 350 -0.52 -5.44 11.92
CA TRP A 350 -0.73 -6.33 10.78
C TRP A 350 0.15 -7.59 10.82
N ASP A 351 0.94 -7.82 11.87
CA ASP A 351 1.71 -9.05 12.00
C ASP A 351 0.82 -10.23 12.39
N LEU A 352 0.58 -11.12 11.42
CA LEU A 352 -0.21 -12.35 11.55
C LEU A 352 0.67 -13.57 11.87
N GLY A 353 1.98 -13.38 12.03
CA GLY A 353 2.99 -14.43 12.04
C GLY A 353 3.53 -14.73 10.64
N TRP A 354 4.80 -15.15 10.58
CA TRP A 354 5.59 -15.25 9.35
C TRP A 354 4.91 -15.98 8.19
N LYS A 355 4.17 -17.06 8.49
CA LYS A 355 3.50 -17.89 7.47
C LYS A 355 2.30 -17.19 6.87
N GLU A 356 1.46 -16.59 7.70
CA GLU A 356 0.26 -15.88 7.22
C GLU A 356 0.65 -14.55 6.55
N ASN A 357 1.67 -13.86 7.07
CA ASN A 357 2.27 -12.70 6.41
C ASN A 357 2.80 -13.04 5.00
N TRP A 358 3.49 -14.18 4.86
CA TRP A 358 3.92 -14.68 3.56
C TRP A 358 2.74 -14.93 2.63
N LYS A 359 1.69 -15.61 3.11
CA LYS A 359 0.50 -15.92 2.30
C LYS A 359 -0.26 -14.67 1.86
N GLN A 360 -0.33 -13.63 2.70
CA GLN A 360 -0.96 -12.34 2.37
C GLN A 360 -0.36 -11.71 1.10
N VAL A 361 0.94 -11.87 0.88
CA VAL A 361 1.63 -11.33 -0.30
C VAL A 361 1.75 -12.37 -1.41
N MET A 362 2.32 -13.54 -1.10
CA MET A 362 2.76 -14.50 -2.12
C MET A 362 1.64 -15.43 -2.58
N GLY A 363 0.57 -15.61 -1.79
CA GLY A 363 -0.53 -16.52 -2.09
C GLY A 363 -0.49 -17.82 -1.28
N ASN A 364 -1.43 -18.72 -1.58
CA ASN A 364 -1.73 -19.87 -0.71
C ASN A 364 -1.03 -21.17 -1.10
N ASN A 365 -0.35 -21.22 -2.25
CA ASN A 365 0.29 -22.42 -2.77
C ASN A 365 1.61 -22.11 -3.49
N ILE A 366 2.41 -23.15 -3.72
CA ILE A 366 3.75 -23.04 -4.31
C ILE A 366 3.72 -22.46 -5.73
N ILE A 367 2.65 -22.73 -6.50
CA ILE A 367 2.51 -22.19 -7.86
C ILE A 367 2.37 -20.66 -7.79
N ASP A 368 1.56 -20.15 -6.85
CA ASP A 368 1.43 -18.72 -6.62
C ASP A 368 2.75 -18.09 -6.14
N TRP A 369 3.56 -18.84 -5.39
CA TRP A 369 4.86 -18.35 -4.87
C TRP A 369 5.93 -18.23 -5.97
N LEU A 370 5.91 -19.14 -6.95
CA LEU A 370 6.92 -19.19 -8.01
C LEU A 370 6.48 -18.45 -9.28
N LEU A 371 5.20 -18.51 -9.64
CA LEU A 371 4.73 -17.98 -10.91
C LEU A 371 3.98 -16.65 -10.74
N PRO A 372 4.24 -15.66 -11.62
CA PRO A 372 3.65 -14.33 -11.53
C PRO A 372 2.24 -14.27 -12.16
N ILE A 373 1.35 -15.17 -11.75
CA ILE A 373 0.01 -15.33 -12.33
C ILE A 373 -1.02 -14.52 -11.54
N ARG A 374 -1.28 -14.94 -10.30
CA ARG A 374 -2.30 -14.33 -9.43
C ARG A 374 -1.76 -13.15 -8.65
N LYS A 375 -2.60 -12.13 -8.47
CA LYS A 375 -2.35 -10.99 -7.57
C LYS A 375 -2.20 -11.45 -6.11
N SER A 376 -1.59 -10.61 -5.30
CA SER A 376 -1.48 -10.80 -3.84
C SER A 376 -2.88 -10.87 -3.20
N PRO A 377 -3.15 -11.83 -2.29
CA PRO A 377 -4.42 -11.86 -1.55
C PRO A 377 -4.73 -10.55 -0.81
N CYS A 378 -3.72 -9.86 -0.28
CA CYS A 378 -3.92 -8.61 0.42
C CYS A 378 -4.50 -7.48 -0.46
N ALA A 379 -4.32 -7.55 -1.79
CA ALA A 379 -4.82 -6.55 -2.74
C ALA A 379 -6.30 -6.79 -3.14
N LEU A 380 -6.95 -7.84 -2.62
CA LEU A 380 -8.36 -8.14 -2.91
C LEU A 380 -9.32 -7.40 -1.95
N HIS A 381 -8.85 -6.99 -0.77
CA HIS A 381 -9.64 -6.33 0.28
C HIS A 381 -10.97 -7.04 0.61
N GLU A 382 -10.99 -8.38 0.61
CA GLU A 382 -12.18 -9.18 0.92
C GLU A 382 -12.51 -9.26 2.42
N ASN A 383 -11.62 -8.76 3.28
CA ASN A 383 -11.82 -8.80 4.73
C ASN A 383 -12.84 -7.74 5.19
N ALA A 384 -13.90 -8.19 5.87
CA ALA A 384 -14.91 -7.30 6.44
C ALA A 384 -14.44 -6.60 7.74
N ASP A 385 -13.47 -7.16 8.46
CA ASP A 385 -13.06 -6.68 9.78
C ASP A 385 -12.16 -5.44 9.74
N SER A 386 -11.33 -5.31 8.71
CA SER A 386 -10.31 -4.26 8.55
C SER A 386 -9.83 -4.23 7.09
N ASP A 387 -9.22 -3.11 6.62
CA ASP A 387 -8.71 -3.04 5.23
C ASP A 387 -7.61 -4.08 4.95
N TYR A 388 -6.83 -4.43 5.99
CA TYR A 388 -5.88 -5.53 6.00
C TYR A 388 -6.04 -6.29 7.31
N PRO A 389 -5.99 -7.64 7.29
CA PRO A 389 -6.13 -8.42 8.52
C PRO A 389 -5.16 -7.94 9.60
N MET A 390 -5.71 -7.71 10.78
CA MET A 390 -4.95 -7.34 11.98
C MET A 390 -4.69 -8.58 12.83
N GLY A 391 -3.48 -8.66 13.40
CA GLY A 391 -3.01 -9.80 14.18
C GLY A 391 -3.29 -9.69 15.67
N HIS A 392 -2.50 -10.43 16.44
CA HIS A 392 -2.62 -10.59 17.89
C HIS A 392 -2.46 -9.28 18.69
N VAL A 393 -1.83 -8.25 18.11
CA VAL A 393 -1.68 -6.94 18.73
C VAL A 393 -3.04 -6.32 19.05
N LEU A 394 -4.03 -6.47 18.16
CA LEU A 394 -5.37 -5.91 18.40
C LEU A 394 -6.05 -6.53 19.63
N GLN A 395 -5.96 -7.86 19.77
CA GLN A 395 -6.47 -8.60 20.93
C GLN A 395 -5.72 -8.21 22.21
N SER A 396 -4.40 -8.04 22.10
CA SER A 396 -3.56 -7.63 23.22
C SER A 396 -3.90 -6.21 23.69
N LEU A 397 -4.14 -5.28 22.75
CA LEU A 397 -4.54 -3.91 23.05
C LEU A 397 -5.91 -3.86 23.72
N ALA A 398 -6.89 -4.61 23.21
CA ALA A 398 -8.21 -4.69 23.82
C ALA A 398 -8.11 -5.21 25.27
N LYS A 399 -7.36 -6.30 25.49
CA LYS A 399 -7.16 -6.90 26.81
C LYS A 399 -6.47 -5.95 27.79
N ARG A 400 -5.40 -5.27 27.38
CA ARG A 400 -4.64 -4.33 28.23
C ARG A 400 -5.46 -3.10 28.64
N ASN A 401 -6.41 -2.69 27.79
CA ASN A 401 -7.27 -1.53 28.04
C ASN A 401 -8.66 -1.93 28.59
N GLY A 402 -8.88 -3.20 28.95
CA GLY A 402 -10.12 -3.69 29.55
C GLY A 402 -11.33 -3.61 28.63
N ILE A 403 -11.13 -3.69 27.32
CA ILE A 403 -12.21 -3.62 26.33
C ILE A 403 -12.73 -5.03 26.05
N PRO A 404 -14.04 -5.30 26.25
CA PRO A 404 -14.65 -6.55 25.79
C PRO A 404 -14.60 -6.58 24.26
N THR A 405 -14.04 -7.66 23.70
CA THR A 405 -13.84 -7.74 22.25
C THR A 405 -15.14 -8.22 21.62
N LEU A 406 -15.49 -7.78 20.41
CA LEU A 406 -16.74 -8.23 19.75
C LEU A 406 -16.85 -9.74 19.54
N ALA A 407 -15.74 -10.49 19.61
CA ALA A 407 -15.77 -11.95 19.65
C ALA A 407 -16.65 -12.49 20.80
N ASP A 408 -16.74 -11.75 21.91
CA ASP A 408 -17.61 -12.07 23.04
C ASP A 408 -19.11 -11.84 22.72
N GLU A 409 -19.43 -10.96 21.76
CA GLU A 409 -20.81 -10.72 21.30
C GLU A 409 -21.27 -11.73 20.24
N GLU A 410 -20.43 -12.18 19.31
CA GLU A 410 -20.81 -13.24 18.36
C GLU A 410 -20.99 -14.59 19.06
N GLY A 411 -20.16 -14.91 20.07
CA GLY A 411 -20.38 -16.05 20.95
C GLY A 411 -21.69 -15.94 21.74
N SER A 412 -21.96 -14.76 22.30
CA SER A 412 -23.21 -14.46 23.04
C SER A 412 -24.46 -14.48 22.16
N LEU A 413 -24.40 -14.01 20.91
CA LEU A 413 -25.52 -14.05 19.96
C LEU A 413 -25.79 -15.48 19.48
N THR A 414 -24.75 -16.31 19.31
CA THR A 414 -24.88 -17.73 18.96
C THR A 414 -25.48 -18.51 20.14
N GLU A 415 -25.01 -18.28 21.37
CA GLU A 415 -25.60 -18.84 22.58
C GLU A 415 -27.04 -18.35 22.81
N MET A 416 -27.36 -17.08 22.57
CA MET A 416 -28.74 -16.57 22.67
C MET A 416 -29.68 -17.19 21.62
N TYR A 417 -29.18 -17.51 20.42
CA TYR A 417 -29.96 -18.18 19.39
C TYR A 417 -30.21 -19.65 19.75
N GLU A 418 -29.19 -20.35 20.28
CA GLU A 418 -29.32 -21.72 20.75
C GLU A 418 -30.27 -21.81 21.96
N VAL A 419 -30.16 -20.90 22.94
CA VAL A 419 -31.06 -20.84 24.11
C VAL A 419 -32.51 -20.51 23.71
N ARG A 420 -32.72 -19.61 22.73
CA ARG A 420 -34.07 -19.33 22.20
C ARG A 420 -34.64 -20.47 21.36
N SER A 421 -33.80 -21.27 20.70
CA SER A 421 -34.23 -22.47 19.96
C SER A 421 -34.60 -23.61 20.92
N ALA A 422 -33.89 -23.75 22.04
CA ALA A 422 -34.18 -24.73 23.08
C ALA A 422 -35.48 -24.40 23.85
N GLN A 423 -35.79 -23.12 24.07
CA GLN A 423 -37.03 -22.70 24.74
C GLN A 423 -38.28 -22.71 23.86
N ARG A 424 -38.14 -22.84 22.53
CA ARG A 424 -39.28 -23.00 21.60
C ARG A 424 -39.59 -24.46 21.25
N GLY A 425 -38.79 -25.39 21.77
CA GLY A 425 -38.92 -26.84 21.55
C GLY A 425 -39.45 -27.63 22.75
N SER A 426 -39.96 -26.97 23.80
CA SER A 426 -40.55 -27.61 24.99
C SER A 426 -42.05 -27.36 25.09
#